data_AF-A0AAX7TBT7-F1
#
_entry.id   AF-A0AAX7TBT7-F1
#
_cell.length_a   1.000
_cell.length_b   1.000
_cell.length_c   1.000
_cell.angle_alpha   90.00
_cell.angle_beta   90.00
_cell.angle_gamma   90.00
#
_symmetry.space_group_name_H-M   'P 1'
#
loop_
_entity.id
_entity.type
_entity.pdbx_description
1 polymer ?
#
loop_
_entity_poly.entity_id
_entity_poly.type
_entity_poly.pdbx_seq_one_letter_code
_entity_poly.pdbx_strand_id
1 'polypeptide(L)'
;PQRVQVRELVLDNCRSVEGKIEGLTAEFVNLEFLSLINVGLISVSNLPKLGKLKKLEFSDNRISGGLDVLAEKLPNLTHLNLSGNKLKDISTLEPLKKLDNLKSLDLFNCEVTNLNDYRESVFKLLPQLTYLDGYDMEDREASDSDGEVDGDGVDDDEDEEGEEEEDEDGEEEDFDEEEDDEEDEEEVEGEEDDEEGSGEDEEEDFGQDGEVDEEDEDEDEDEDEAETGKGEKRKRDPEDEDDEDDDEDDD
;
A
#
# COMPACT_ATOMS: atom_id res chain seq x y z
N PRO A 1 7.88 31.30 2.74
CA PRO A 1 8.57 31.27 1.42
C PRO A 1 9.21 29.92 1.09
N GLN A 2 9.98 29.31 2.00
CA GLN A 2 10.67 28.04 1.72
C GLN A 2 9.73 26.84 1.54
N ARG A 3 8.67 26.71 2.36
CA ARG A 3 7.72 25.58 2.29
C ARG A 3 7.01 25.44 0.93
N VAL A 4 6.85 26.53 0.21
CA VAL A 4 6.17 26.57 -1.10
C VAL A 4 7.06 26.03 -2.23
N GLN A 5 8.37 25.88 -2.01
CA GLN A 5 9.33 25.39 -3.01
C GLN A 5 9.71 23.92 -2.78
N VAL A 6 9.29 23.31 -1.67
CA VAL A 6 9.64 21.94 -1.32
C VAL A 6 8.83 20.98 -2.18
N ARG A 7 9.51 20.17 -2.99
CA ARG A 7 8.93 19.06 -3.77
C ARG A 7 9.08 17.71 -3.10
N GLU A 8 10.12 17.54 -2.29
CA GLU A 8 10.40 16.30 -1.59
C GLU A 8 10.63 16.57 -0.10
N LEU A 9 10.02 15.75 0.75
CA LEU A 9 10.17 15.85 2.19
C LEU A 9 10.36 14.46 2.80
N VAL A 10 11.53 14.24 3.40
CA VAL A 10 11.90 13.00 4.09
C VAL A 10 11.96 13.26 5.59
N LEU A 11 11.17 12.49 6.35
CA LEU A 11 11.03 12.60 7.80
C LEU A 11 11.23 11.24 8.49
N ASP A 12 11.96 10.34 7.85
CA ASP A 12 12.17 8.98 8.31
C ASP A 12 12.84 8.95 9.68
N ASN A 13 12.51 7.93 10.48
CA ASN A 13 13.04 7.69 11.82
C ASN A 13 12.78 8.84 12.81
N CYS A 14 11.96 9.84 12.45
CA CYS A 14 11.46 10.84 13.37
C CYS A 14 10.34 10.27 14.23
N ARG A 15 10.27 10.64 15.51
CA ARG A 15 9.18 10.16 16.37
C ARG A 15 7.93 11.02 16.17
N SER A 16 6.84 10.39 15.71
CA SER A 16 5.51 11.01 15.74
C SER A 16 5.00 11.22 17.17
N VAL A 17 4.19 12.25 17.36
CA VAL A 17 3.52 12.53 18.64
C VAL A 17 2.21 11.74 18.65
N GLU A 18 2.03 10.87 19.65
CA GLU A 18 0.85 10.00 19.78
C GLU A 18 0.54 9.12 18.55
N GLY A 19 1.52 8.85 17.68
CA GLY A 19 1.28 8.08 16.45
C GLY A 19 0.53 8.86 15.38
N LYS A 20 0.57 10.19 15.41
CA LYS A 20 -0.10 11.08 14.45
C LYS A 20 0.89 12.01 13.76
N ILE A 21 0.51 12.47 12.56
CA ILE A 21 1.24 13.49 11.82
C ILE A 21 1.00 14.85 12.48
N GLU A 22 2.08 15.59 12.73
CA GLU A 22 2.06 16.95 13.25
C GLU A 22 3.03 17.84 12.48
N GLY A 23 2.73 19.14 12.40
CA GLY A 23 3.60 20.15 11.78
C GLY A 23 3.58 20.19 10.24
N LEU A 24 3.03 19.16 9.59
CA LEU A 24 2.71 19.16 8.17
C LEU A 24 1.42 19.97 7.94
N THR A 25 1.48 20.95 7.04
CA THR A 25 0.38 21.89 6.76
C THR A 25 0.05 21.90 5.27
N ALA A 26 -1.08 22.50 4.89
CA ALA A 26 -1.44 22.67 3.47
C ALA A 26 -0.55 23.69 2.72
N GLU A 27 0.46 24.28 3.36
CA GLU A 27 1.40 25.23 2.74
C GLU A 27 2.43 24.55 1.81
N PHE A 28 2.59 23.23 1.92
CA PHE A 28 3.45 22.42 1.07
C PHE A 28 2.75 22.09 -0.26
N VAL A 29 2.31 23.14 -0.96
CA VAL A 29 1.46 23.04 -2.16
C VAL A 29 2.12 22.37 -3.35
N ASN A 30 3.46 22.38 -3.41
CA ASN A 30 4.27 21.78 -4.46
C ASN A 30 4.94 20.46 -4.04
N LEU A 31 4.54 19.87 -2.92
CA LEU A 31 5.10 18.61 -2.46
C LEU A 31 4.60 17.46 -3.35
N GLU A 32 5.54 16.72 -3.92
CA GLU A 32 5.35 15.59 -4.84
C GLU A 32 5.74 14.26 -4.18
N PHE A 33 6.72 14.28 -3.27
CA PHE A 33 7.19 13.12 -2.51
C PHE A 33 7.20 13.38 -1.00
N LEU A 34 6.63 12.45 -0.23
CA LEU A 34 6.65 12.47 1.23
C LEU A 34 7.07 11.10 1.76
N SER A 35 8.13 11.09 2.57
CA SER A 35 8.59 9.89 3.26
C SER A 35 8.49 10.03 4.77
N LEU A 36 7.78 9.09 5.39
CA LEU A 36 7.52 8.99 6.83
C LEU A 36 7.75 7.54 7.27
N ILE A 37 8.94 7.01 7.02
CA ILE A 37 9.30 5.62 7.33
C ILE A 37 9.71 5.49 8.80
N ASN A 38 9.23 4.44 9.47
CA ASN A 38 9.61 4.11 10.86
C ASN A 38 9.45 5.29 11.84
N VAL A 39 8.32 6.00 11.73
CA VAL A 39 8.02 7.16 12.59
C VAL A 39 7.03 6.83 13.73
N GLY A 40 6.53 5.59 13.75
CA GLY A 40 5.59 5.09 14.74
C GLY A 40 4.15 5.59 14.53
N LEU A 41 3.77 5.94 13.30
CA LEU A 41 2.40 6.34 12.97
C LEU A 41 1.42 5.19 13.21
N ILE A 42 0.27 5.52 13.79
CA ILE A 42 -0.86 4.61 13.99
C ILE A 42 -2.05 5.07 13.13
N SER A 43 -2.12 6.37 12.80
CA SER A 43 -3.19 6.97 12.01
C SER A 43 -2.65 7.98 11.01
N VAL A 44 -3.32 8.07 9.86
CA VAL A 44 -3.07 9.06 8.79
C VAL A 44 -4.08 10.21 8.79
N SER A 45 -4.96 10.28 9.79
CA SER A 45 -6.09 11.24 9.85
C SER A 45 -5.71 12.71 9.80
N ASN A 46 -4.47 13.05 10.22
CA ASN A 46 -3.99 14.42 10.30
C ASN A 46 -3.28 14.88 9.01
N LEU A 47 -3.36 14.11 7.91
CA LEU A 47 -2.80 14.56 6.63
C LEU A 47 -3.51 15.84 6.15
N PRO A 48 -2.75 16.91 5.84
CA PRO A 48 -3.31 18.05 5.14
C PRO A 48 -3.61 17.67 3.68
N LYS A 49 -4.42 18.49 3.01
CA LYS A 49 -4.64 18.33 1.57
C LYS A 49 -3.35 18.69 0.83
N LEU A 50 -2.78 17.74 0.09
CA LEU A 50 -1.55 17.89 -0.70
C LEU A 50 -1.88 17.51 -2.14
N GLY A 51 -2.30 18.51 -2.92
CA GLY A 51 -2.84 18.29 -4.26
C GLY A 51 -1.83 17.78 -5.27
N LYS A 52 -0.53 18.07 -5.10
CA LYS A 52 0.52 17.64 -6.03
C LYS A 52 1.28 16.38 -5.59
N LEU A 53 0.92 15.79 -4.45
CA LEU A 53 1.64 14.63 -3.92
C LEU A 53 1.37 13.41 -4.80
N LYS A 54 2.44 12.84 -5.38
CA LYS A 54 2.36 11.66 -6.26
C LYS A 54 2.87 10.39 -5.55
N LYS A 55 3.86 10.50 -4.66
CA LYS A 55 4.46 9.35 -3.97
C LYS A 55 4.50 9.55 -2.44
N LEU A 56 4.06 8.51 -1.73
CA LEU A 56 3.95 8.50 -0.27
C LEU A 56 4.51 7.21 0.32
N GLU A 57 5.52 7.34 1.19
CA GLU A 57 6.14 6.22 1.90
C GLU A 57 5.73 6.21 3.38
N PHE A 58 5.01 5.18 3.79
CA PHE A 58 4.60 4.92 5.18
C PHE A 58 5.12 3.60 5.74
N SER A 59 6.21 3.10 5.18
CA SER A 59 6.81 1.82 5.57
C SER A 59 7.20 1.78 7.06
N ASP A 60 7.15 0.59 7.66
CA ASP A 60 7.54 0.34 9.06
C ASP A 60 6.79 1.20 10.10
N ASN A 61 5.50 1.44 9.87
CA ASN A 61 4.62 2.08 10.85
C ASN A 61 3.66 1.05 11.50
N ARG A 62 2.60 1.54 12.15
CA ARG A 62 1.60 0.74 12.86
C ARG A 62 0.19 1.07 12.39
N ILE A 63 0.04 1.51 11.15
CA ILE A 63 -1.24 1.86 10.55
C ILE A 63 -2.05 0.57 10.37
N SER A 64 -3.30 0.59 10.80
CA SER A 64 -4.21 -0.57 10.70
C SER A 64 -5.52 -0.26 9.97
N GLY A 65 -5.66 0.94 9.39
CA GLY A 65 -6.87 1.41 8.71
C GLY A 65 -6.91 2.92 8.56
N GLY A 66 -8.11 3.48 8.34
CA GLY A 66 -8.31 4.92 8.17
C GLY A 66 -7.76 5.48 6.84
N LEU A 67 -7.68 4.61 5.82
CA LEU A 67 -7.11 4.95 4.51
C LEU A 67 -8.04 5.83 3.66
N ASP A 68 -9.29 6.02 4.07
CA ASP A 68 -10.27 6.90 3.43
C ASP A 68 -9.79 8.34 3.33
N VAL A 69 -9.01 8.79 4.31
CA VAL A 69 -8.42 10.14 4.33
C VAL A 69 -7.46 10.34 3.16
N LEU A 70 -6.78 9.29 2.68
CA LEU A 70 -5.84 9.41 1.56
C LEU A 70 -6.57 9.87 0.30
N ALA A 71 -7.75 9.30 0.00
CA ALA A 71 -8.55 9.68 -1.15
C ALA A 71 -9.04 11.14 -1.09
N GLU A 72 -9.35 11.65 0.11
CA GLU A 72 -9.80 13.03 0.27
C GLU A 72 -8.66 14.05 0.20
N LYS A 73 -7.47 13.67 0.66
CA LYS A 73 -6.34 14.60 0.86
C LYS A 73 -5.33 14.56 -0.29
N LEU A 74 -5.20 13.43 -0.98
CA LEU A 74 -4.13 13.14 -1.95
C LEU A 74 -4.72 12.66 -3.29
N PRO A 75 -5.45 13.52 -4.01
CA PRO A 75 -6.20 13.12 -5.21
C PRO A 75 -5.31 12.64 -6.38
N ASN A 76 -4.05 13.05 -6.40
CA ASN A 76 -3.09 12.74 -7.47
C ASN A 76 -2.04 11.69 -7.06
N LEU A 77 -2.30 10.94 -6.00
CA LEU A 77 -1.38 9.91 -5.52
C LEU A 77 -1.31 8.75 -6.51
N THR A 78 -0.09 8.42 -6.97
CA THR A 78 0.18 7.32 -7.91
C THR A 78 0.93 6.16 -7.25
N HIS A 79 1.74 6.45 -6.22
CA HIS A 79 2.57 5.47 -5.53
C HIS A 79 2.33 5.54 -4.02
N LEU A 80 2.01 4.39 -3.42
CA LEU A 80 1.78 4.27 -1.97
C LEU A 80 2.52 3.06 -1.41
N ASN A 81 3.45 3.29 -0.49
CA ASN A 81 4.08 2.23 0.27
C ASN A 81 3.50 2.16 1.69
N LEU A 82 2.90 1.02 2.02
CA LEU A 82 2.33 0.68 3.31
C LEU A 82 2.99 -0.57 3.90
N SER A 83 4.15 -0.98 3.40
CA SER A 83 4.88 -2.16 3.90
C SER A 83 5.17 -2.08 5.40
N GLY A 84 5.21 -3.23 6.08
CA GLY A 84 5.51 -3.31 7.51
C GLY A 84 4.44 -2.72 8.44
N ASN A 85 3.23 -2.43 7.96
CA ASN A 85 2.11 -1.94 8.76
C ASN A 85 1.23 -3.08 9.32
N LYS A 86 0.10 -2.72 9.96
CA LYS A 86 -0.82 -3.65 10.65
C LYS A 86 -2.15 -3.83 9.89
N LEU A 87 -2.07 -3.90 8.58
CA LEU A 87 -3.20 -4.16 7.68
C LEU A 87 -3.45 -5.68 7.63
N LYS A 88 -4.63 -6.12 8.09
CA LYS A 88 -4.96 -7.54 8.26
C LYS A 88 -5.89 -8.08 7.18
N ASP A 89 -6.88 -7.29 6.80
CA ASP A 89 -7.97 -7.74 5.94
C ASP A 89 -8.01 -6.94 4.64
N ILE A 90 -8.37 -7.61 3.53
CA ILE A 90 -8.59 -6.98 2.22
C ILE A 90 -9.61 -5.84 2.30
N SER A 91 -10.62 -5.94 3.17
CA SER A 91 -11.62 -4.88 3.39
C SER A 91 -11.01 -3.57 3.89
N THR A 92 -9.87 -3.62 4.59
CA THR A 92 -9.16 -2.42 5.07
C THR A 92 -8.64 -1.57 3.91
N LEU A 93 -8.44 -2.19 2.75
CA LEU A 93 -7.96 -1.54 1.52
C LEU A 93 -9.09 -0.96 0.68
N GLU A 94 -10.36 -1.26 0.98
CA GLU A 94 -11.52 -0.73 0.22
C GLU A 94 -11.50 0.77 -0.01
N PRO A 95 -11.09 1.62 0.97
CA PRO A 95 -11.05 3.06 0.74
C PRO A 95 -10.08 3.49 -0.37
N LEU A 96 -9.04 2.69 -0.66
CA LEU A 96 -8.07 2.98 -1.71
C LEU A 96 -8.69 2.91 -3.11
N LYS A 97 -9.86 2.29 -3.28
CA LYS A 97 -10.62 2.30 -4.55
C LYS A 97 -10.89 3.70 -5.08
N LYS A 98 -10.99 4.70 -4.17
CA LYS A 98 -11.28 6.09 -4.50
C LYS A 98 -10.04 6.87 -4.98
N LEU A 99 -8.85 6.26 -4.92
CA LEU A 99 -7.63 6.82 -5.50
C LEU A 99 -7.56 6.39 -6.96
N ASP A 100 -8.22 7.12 -7.84
CA ASP A 100 -8.34 6.77 -9.27
C ASP A 100 -6.99 6.72 -9.99
N ASN A 101 -6.02 7.50 -9.50
CA ASN A 101 -4.67 7.62 -10.05
C ASN A 101 -3.66 6.63 -9.45
N LEU A 102 -4.04 5.82 -8.45
CA LEU A 102 -3.10 4.91 -7.78
C LEU A 102 -2.66 3.79 -8.74
N LYS A 103 -1.36 3.69 -9.01
CA LYS A 103 -0.75 2.72 -9.93
C LYS A 103 0.09 1.68 -9.22
N SER A 104 0.78 2.07 -8.15
CA SER A 104 1.67 1.17 -7.40
C SER A 104 1.32 1.19 -5.91
N LEU A 105 1.19 -0.01 -5.34
CA LEU A 105 0.89 -0.24 -3.94
C LEU A 105 1.82 -1.32 -3.41
N ASP A 106 2.51 -1.01 -2.31
CA ASP A 106 3.35 -1.96 -1.59
C ASP A 106 2.74 -2.23 -0.22
N LEU A 107 2.44 -3.50 0.06
CA LEU A 107 1.88 -4.03 1.30
C LEU A 107 2.78 -5.12 1.89
N PHE A 108 4.02 -5.25 1.40
CA PHE A 108 4.96 -6.27 1.87
C PHE A 108 5.06 -6.25 3.40
N ASN A 109 5.18 -7.42 4.03
CA ASN A 109 5.26 -7.54 5.49
C ASN A 109 4.03 -6.96 6.26
N CYS A 110 2.86 -6.87 5.63
CA CYS A 110 1.57 -6.71 6.32
C CYS A 110 0.92 -8.07 6.61
N GLU A 111 -0.05 -8.13 7.53
CA GLU A 111 -0.74 -9.39 7.84
C GLU A 111 -1.64 -9.86 6.67
N VAL A 112 -2.15 -8.93 5.86
CA VAL A 112 -2.99 -9.18 4.68
C VAL A 112 -2.31 -10.02 3.60
N THR A 113 -0.98 -9.99 3.52
CA THR A 113 -0.22 -10.74 2.51
C THR A 113 -0.23 -12.25 2.77
N ASN A 114 -0.59 -12.67 3.99
CA ASN A 114 -0.71 -14.08 4.37
C ASN A 114 -2.06 -14.69 3.98
N LEU A 115 -2.99 -13.89 3.43
CA LEU A 115 -4.28 -14.39 2.99
C LEU A 115 -4.12 -15.19 1.69
N ASN A 116 -4.90 -16.27 1.58
CA ASN A 116 -5.02 -16.99 0.31
C ASN A 116 -5.57 -16.05 -0.76
N ASP A 117 -5.08 -16.19 -1.99
CA ASP A 117 -5.50 -15.38 -3.14
C ASP A 117 -5.32 -13.86 -2.91
N TYR A 118 -4.38 -13.46 -2.05
CA TYR A 118 -4.11 -12.06 -1.69
C TYR A 118 -3.94 -11.17 -2.93
N ARG A 119 -3.02 -11.52 -3.84
CA ARG A 119 -2.75 -10.71 -5.05
C ARG A 119 -4.00 -10.57 -5.92
N GLU A 120 -4.66 -11.69 -6.26
CA GLU A 120 -5.86 -11.68 -7.09
C GLU A 120 -6.99 -10.86 -6.43
N SER A 121 -7.18 -11.02 -5.12
CA SER A 121 -8.18 -10.28 -4.35
C SER A 121 -7.91 -8.78 -4.34
N VAL A 122 -6.65 -8.36 -4.19
CA VAL A 122 -6.27 -6.95 -4.23
C VAL A 122 -6.45 -6.36 -5.63
N PHE A 123 -5.98 -7.02 -6.69
CA PHE A 123 -6.19 -6.53 -8.06
C PHE A 123 -7.67 -6.46 -8.44
N LYS A 124 -8.48 -7.43 -8.00
CA LYS A 124 -9.93 -7.40 -8.18
C LYS A 124 -10.59 -6.26 -7.40
N LEU A 125 -10.05 -5.94 -6.21
CA LEU A 125 -10.53 -4.85 -5.38
C LEU A 125 -10.16 -3.49 -5.98
N LEU A 126 -8.93 -3.36 -6.48
CA LEU A 126 -8.31 -2.13 -6.97
C LEU A 126 -7.94 -2.29 -8.45
N PRO A 127 -8.92 -2.26 -9.37
CA PRO A 127 -8.68 -2.48 -10.80
C PRO A 127 -7.85 -1.37 -11.46
N GLN A 128 -7.68 -0.21 -10.81
CA GLN A 128 -6.80 0.86 -11.28
C GLN A 128 -5.31 0.56 -11.08
N LEU A 129 -4.98 -0.42 -10.23
CA LEU A 129 -3.62 -0.73 -9.81
C LEU A 129 -2.89 -1.49 -10.91
N THR A 130 -1.67 -1.05 -11.22
CA THR A 130 -0.78 -1.71 -12.18
C THR A 130 0.18 -2.65 -11.48
N TYR A 131 0.76 -2.19 -10.37
CA TYR A 131 1.78 -2.90 -9.61
C TYR A 131 1.37 -3.10 -8.16
N LEU A 132 1.53 -4.33 -7.69
CA LEU A 132 1.35 -4.73 -6.30
C LEU A 132 2.65 -5.38 -5.81
N ASP A 133 3.23 -4.87 -4.73
CA ASP A 133 4.48 -5.37 -4.14
C ASP A 133 5.64 -5.45 -5.16
N GLY A 134 5.67 -4.51 -6.12
CA GLY A 134 6.69 -4.45 -7.18
C GLY A 134 6.40 -5.30 -8.43
N TYR A 135 5.28 -6.03 -8.48
CA TYR A 135 4.95 -6.90 -9.62
C TYR A 135 3.55 -6.62 -10.16
N ASP A 136 3.35 -6.76 -11.46
CA ASP A 136 2.04 -6.67 -12.10
C ASP A 136 1.20 -7.96 -11.92
N MET A 137 0.04 -8.02 -12.59
CA MET A 137 -0.85 -9.19 -12.55
C MET A 137 -0.27 -10.43 -13.26
N GLU A 138 0.74 -10.24 -14.11
CA GLU A 138 1.44 -11.29 -14.86
C GLU A 138 2.79 -11.65 -14.21
N ASP A 139 3.01 -11.22 -12.96
CA ASP A 139 4.24 -11.39 -12.18
C ASP A 139 5.50 -10.80 -12.84
N ARG A 140 5.35 -9.76 -13.66
CA ARG A 140 6.47 -8.97 -14.18
C ARG A 140 6.84 -7.87 -13.19
N GLU A 141 8.13 -7.74 -12.94
CA GLU A 141 8.67 -6.69 -12.07
C GLU A 141 8.46 -5.31 -12.71
N ALA A 142 8.10 -4.32 -11.89
CA ALA A 142 8.02 -2.93 -12.31
C ALA A 142 9.40 -2.45 -12.77
N SER A 143 9.45 -1.71 -13.88
CA SER A 143 10.69 -1.08 -14.31
C SER A 143 11.05 0.07 -13.36
N ASP A 144 12.34 0.31 -13.11
CA ASP A 144 12.79 1.48 -12.34
C ASP A 144 12.27 2.80 -12.94
N SER A 145 12.00 2.83 -14.25
CA SER A 145 11.42 3.99 -14.95
C SER A 145 9.96 4.26 -14.58
N ASP A 146 9.20 3.26 -14.09
CA ASP A 146 7.79 3.43 -13.73
C ASP A 146 7.60 4.08 -12.35
N GLY A 147 8.67 4.11 -11.53
CA GLY A 147 8.69 4.69 -10.18
C GLY A 147 9.23 6.11 -10.11
N GLU A 148 9.83 6.61 -11.19
CA GLU A 148 10.21 8.01 -11.34
C GLU A 148 8.92 8.80 -11.55
N VAL A 149 8.61 9.70 -10.61
CA VAL A 149 7.56 10.69 -10.81
C VAL A 149 8.04 11.57 -11.94
N ASP A 150 7.62 11.28 -13.17
CA ASP A 150 7.94 12.12 -14.32
C ASP A 150 7.65 13.56 -13.93
N GLY A 151 8.73 14.34 -13.96
CA GLY A 151 8.73 15.78 -13.76
C GLY A 151 8.05 16.52 -14.90
N ASP A 152 7.10 15.88 -15.58
CA ASP A 152 6.14 16.55 -16.46
C ASP A 152 5.25 17.43 -15.58
N GLY A 153 5.73 18.65 -15.35
CA GLY A 153 5.39 19.72 -16.28
C GLY A 153 3.94 19.80 -16.70
N VAL A 154 2.99 19.49 -15.82
CA VAL A 154 1.65 20.08 -15.95
C VAL A 154 1.75 21.53 -15.48
N ASP A 155 2.40 22.34 -16.31
CA ASP A 155 2.09 23.76 -16.46
C ASP A 155 0.70 23.82 -17.12
N ASP A 156 -0.33 23.49 -16.33
CA ASP A 156 -1.72 23.77 -16.66
C ASP A 156 -2.06 25.16 -16.11
N ASP A 157 -1.34 26.16 -16.64
CA ASP A 157 -1.77 27.55 -16.64
C ASP A 157 -2.20 27.87 -18.09
N GLU A 158 -3.23 27.17 -18.58
CA GLU A 158 -4.03 27.67 -19.71
C GLU A 158 -4.91 28.83 -19.21
N ASP A 159 -4.28 29.98 -18.94
CA ASP A 159 -4.94 31.28 -19.08
C ASP A 159 -5.01 31.60 -20.58
N GLU A 160 -5.89 30.91 -21.29
CA GLU A 160 -6.27 31.26 -22.68
C GLU A 160 -7.21 32.47 -22.64
N GLU A 161 -6.63 33.66 -22.46
CA GLU A 161 -7.25 34.90 -22.93
C GLU A 161 -6.47 35.44 -24.13
N GLY A 162 -7.09 35.38 -25.31
CA GLY A 162 -6.90 36.45 -26.29
C GLY A 162 -6.48 36.04 -27.69
N GLU A 163 -7.51 35.82 -28.50
CA GLU A 163 -7.71 36.37 -29.84
C GLU A 163 -7.02 35.71 -31.04
N GLU A 164 -7.91 35.40 -31.98
CA GLU A 164 -7.75 35.03 -33.38
C GLU A 164 -6.65 35.83 -34.08
N GLU A 165 -5.84 35.17 -34.92
CA GLU A 165 -5.78 35.51 -36.34
C GLU A 165 -5.30 34.28 -37.12
N GLU A 166 -6.06 33.95 -38.15
CA GLU A 166 -5.69 33.05 -39.23
C GLU A 166 -4.47 33.64 -39.97
N ASP A 167 -3.47 32.83 -40.31
CA ASP A 167 -2.75 33.05 -41.57
C ASP A 167 -2.03 31.79 -42.06
N GLU A 168 -2.15 31.70 -43.38
CA GLU A 168 -1.90 30.64 -44.34
C GLU A 168 -0.40 30.41 -44.61
N ASP A 169 -0.13 29.30 -45.29
CA ASP A 169 1.01 29.03 -46.19
C ASP A 169 2.34 28.48 -45.63
N GLY A 170 2.65 27.25 -46.09
CA GLY A 170 3.77 27.15 -47.02
C GLY A 170 4.87 26.12 -46.72
N GLU A 171 4.91 25.12 -47.60
CA GLU A 171 6.09 24.36 -48.07
C GLU A 171 6.57 23.17 -47.21
N GLU A 172 6.16 21.99 -47.69
CA GLU A 172 6.82 20.70 -47.54
C GLU A 172 8.23 20.76 -48.19
N GLU A 173 9.27 20.36 -47.48
CA GLU A 173 10.56 20.03 -48.10
C GLU A 173 10.93 18.60 -47.69
N ASP A 174 10.71 17.69 -48.65
CA ASP A 174 11.35 16.39 -48.76
C ASP A 174 12.85 16.50 -48.43
N PHE A 175 13.36 15.66 -47.53
CA PHE A 175 14.78 15.36 -47.53
C PHE A 175 15.01 13.86 -47.70
N ASP A 176 15.73 13.61 -48.79
CA ASP A 176 15.99 12.37 -49.48
C ASP A 176 16.96 11.46 -48.72
N GLU A 177 16.85 10.21 -49.13
CA GLU A 177 17.56 8.97 -48.83
C GLU A 177 19.09 9.09 -48.96
N GLU A 178 19.85 8.45 -48.07
CA GLU A 178 21.09 7.77 -48.45
C GLU A 178 21.26 6.55 -47.54
N GLU A 179 21.15 5.38 -48.16
CA GLU A 179 21.69 4.11 -47.69
C GLU A 179 23.22 4.23 -47.61
N ASP A 180 23.84 3.64 -46.59
CA ASP A 180 25.20 3.12 -46.73
C ASP A 180 25.31 1.85 -45.88
N ASP A 181 25.51 0.75 -46.61
CA ASP A 181 26.01 -0.54 -46.15
C ASP A 181 27.33 -0.36 -45.37
N GLU A 182 27.64 -1.25 -44.43
CA GLU A 182 28.75 -2.21 -44.58
C GLU A 182 28.64 -3.27 -43.47
N GLU A 183 28.70 -4.51 -43.93
CA GLU A 183 28.79 -5.77 -43.20
C GLU A 183 30.06 -5.79 -42.34
N ASP A 184 29.99 -6.33 -41.12
CA ASP A 184 31.18 -6.92 -40.50
C ASP A 184 30.77 -8.18 -39.70
N GLU A 185 30.90 -9.30 -40.40
CA GLU A 185 30.91 -10.65 -39.85
C GLU A 185 32.32 -10.94 -39.33
N GLU A 186 32.51 -11.00 -38.01
CA GLU A 186 33.70 -11.64 -37.43
C GLU A 186 33.26 -12.92 -36.73
N GLU A 187 33.29 -14.00 -37.51
CA GLU A 187 33.39 -15.37 -37.04
C GLU A 187 34.73 -15.55 -36.31
N VAL A 188 34.70 -15.97 -35.04
CA VAL A 188 35.86 -16.59 -34.40
C VAL A 188 35.48 -18.00 -33.98
N GLU A 189 35.91 -18.95 -34.82
CA GLU A 189 36.03 -20.36 -34.46
C GLU A 189 37.27 -20.64 -33.60
N GLY A 190 37.17 -21.69 -32.79
CA GLY A 190 38.29 -22.41 -32.20
C GLY A 190 38.34 -22.31 -30.68
N GLU A 191 38.48 -23.38 -29.90
CA GLU A 191 38.74 -24.80 -30.17
C GLU A 191 38.15 -25.61 -29.00
N GLU A 192 37.82 -26.88 -29.29
CA GLU A 192 37.46 -27.93 -28.33
C GLU A 192 38.70 -28.41 -27.54
N ASP A 193 38.48 -29.45 -26.71
CA ASP A 193 39.42 -30.22 -25.87
C ASP A 193 39.52 -29.71 -24.42
N ASP A 194 39.36 -30.50 -23.35
CA ASP A 194 39.47 -31.95 -23.22
C ASP A 194 38.86 -32.46 -21.90
N GLU A 195 38.34 -33.69 -21.97
CA GLU A 195 38.40 -34.82 -21.03
C GLU A 195 38.03 -34.73 -19.53
N GLU A 196 36.98 -35.51 -19.21
CA GLU A 196 36.97 -36.70 -18.33
C GLU A 196 37.36 -36.60 -16.82
N GLY A 197 36.37 -36.94 -15.97
CA GLY A 197 36.45 -38.16 -15.16
C GLY A 197 37.17 -38.12 -13.80
N SER A 198 36.39 -38.08 -12.71
CA SER A 198 36.49 -38.91 -11.49
C SER A 198 35.63 -38.26 -10.40
N GLY A 199 34.93 -38.95 -9.51
CA GLY A 199 34.77 -40.37 -9.25
C GLY A 199 33.60 -40.50 -8.27
N GLU A 200 32.98 -41.67 -8.32
CA GLU A 200 31.98 -42.17 -7.40
C GLU A 200 32.52 -42.19 -5.96
N ASP A 201 31.67 -41.89 -4.97
CA ASP A 201 31.74 -42.49 -3.63
C ASP A 201 30.31 -42.46 -3.04
N GLU A 202 29.56 -43.52 -3.39
CA GLU A 202 28.70 -44.33 -2.50
C GLU A 202 29.38 -44.52 -1.11
N GLU A 203 28.75 -44.68 0.06
CA GLU A 203 27.42 -45.08 0.52
C GLU A 203 27.45 -44.96 2.07
N GLU A 204 26.25 -44.94 2.67
CA GLU A 204 25.88 -45.37 4.04
C GLU A 204 26.63 -44.86 5.30
N ASP A 205 25.86 -44.55 6.35
CA ASP A 205 25.92 -45.30 7.64
C ASP A 205 25.01 -44.63 8.71
N PHE A 206 23.97 -45.39 9.12
CA PHE A 206 23.35 -45.54 10.45
C PHE A 206 23.02 -44.30 11.29
N GLY A 207 21.84 -44.12 11.90
CA GLY A 207 20.86 -45.07 12.41
C GLY A 207 20.39 -44.56 13.79
N GLN A 208 19.07 -44.59 14.06
CA GLN A 208 18.41 -44.96 15.33
C GLN A 208 18.89 -44.23 16.61
N ASP A 209 18.10 -43.44 17.34
CA ASP A 209 17.03 -43.88 18.27
C ASP A 209 16.48 -42.68 19.09
N GLY A 210 15.44 -42.93 19.91
CA GLY A 210 14.91 -42.02 20.94
C GLY A 210 13.43 -41.68 20.72
N GLU A 211 12.50 -42.63 20.82
CA GLU A 211 11.83 -43.06 22.07
C GLU A 211 11.04 -41.95 22.80
N VAL A 212 9.71 -42.09 22.73
CA VAL A 212 8.68 -41.89 23.76
C VAL A 212 8.99 -41.05 25.01
N ASP A 213 8.10 -40.10 25.30
CA ASP A 213 7.62 -39.84 26.66
C ASP A 213 6.13 -39.43 26.56
N GLU A 214 5.25 -40.42 26.74
CA GLU A 214 3.93 -40.24 27.35
C GLU A 214 4.05 -40.64 28.82
N GLU A 215 3.04 -40.27 29.62
CA GLU A 215 2.84 -40.59 31.06
C GLU A 215 3.50 -39.53 31.99
N ASP A 216 2.88 -38.94 33.01
CA ASP A 216 1.66 -39.21 33.80
C ASP A 216 1.34 -37.92 34.60
N GLU A 217 0.07 -37.51 34.71
CA GLU A 217 -0.86 -37.72 35.85
C GLU A 217 -0.58 -36.87 37.12
N ASP A 218 -1.70 -36.58 37.79
CA ASP A 218 -1.87 -36.18 39.19
C ASP A 218 -1.67 -34.71 39.56
N GLU A 219 -2.46 -34.09 40.43
CA GLU A 219 -3.80 -34.25 41.02
C GLU A 219 -3.88 -33.08 42.03
N ASP A 220 -5.08 -32.75 42.49
CA ASP A 220 -5.35 -32.07 43.77
C ASP A 220 -5.03 -30.57 43.90
N GLU A 221 -5.75 -29.74 44.65
CA GLU A 221 -7.09 -29.65 45.27
C GLU A 221 -7.02 -28.28 46.02
N ASP A 222 -8.13 -27.88 46.64
CA ASP A 222 -8.25 -26.82 47.67
C ASP A 222 -8.40 -25.37 47.17
N GLU A 223 -9.64 -24.87 47.14
CA GLU A 223 -10.40 -24.29 48.26
C GLU A 223 -10.02 -22.82 48.51
N ASP A 224 -10.95 -21.90 48.20
CA ASP A 224 -11.61 -21.07 49.21
C ASP A 224 -12.61 -20.08 48.57
N GLU A 225 -13.88 -20.40 48.80
CA GLU A 225 -14.99 -19.54 49.26
C GLU A 225 -14.88 -18.00 49.05
N ALA A 226 -15.92 -17.43 48.42
CA ALA A 226 -16.99 -16.78 49.21
C ALA A 226 -18.04 -16.07 48.32
N GLU A 227 -19.31 -16.40 48.60
CA GLU A 227 -20.43 -15.45 48.81
C GLU A 227 -20.91 -14.65 47.56
N THR A 228 -22.05 -14.89 46.94
CA THR A 228 -23.43 -14.95 47.47
C THR A 228 -24.35 -15.29 46.29
N GLY A 229 -25.37 -16.13 46.45
CA GLY A 229 -26.73 -15.57 46.49
C GLY A 229 -27.68 -16.17 45.45
N LYS A 230 -28.23 -17.36 45.79
CA LYS A 230 -29.59 -17.89 45.51
C LYS A 230 -30.28 -17.59 44.16
N GLY A 231 -30.70 -18.70 43.52
CA GLY A 231 -31.80 -18.76 42.54
C GLY A 231 -33.12 -18.15 43.07
N GLU A 232 -34.13 -17.90 42.25
CA GLU A 232 -34.85 -18.87 41.43
C GLU A 232 -35.71 -18.18 40.36
N LYS A 233 -36.10 -18.99 39.37
CA LYS A 233 -36.93 -18.69 38.19
C LYS A 233 -38.36 -18.26 38.55
N ARG A 234 -38.98 -17.35 37.75
CA ARG A 234 -40.22 -17.57 36.95
C ARG A 234 -41.02 -16.29 36.60
N LYS A 235 -41.41 -16.23 35.31
CA LYS A 235 -42.70 -15.85 34.68
C LYS A 235 -43.40 -14.51 35.02
N ARG A 236 -43.51 -13.69 33.95
CA ARG A 236 -44.72 -13.21 33.22
C ARG A 236 -45.75 -12.30 33.95
N ASP A 237 -46.14 -11.27 33.20
CA ASP A 237 -46.94 -10.05 33.46
C ASP A 237 -48.20 -10.17 34.34
N PRO A 238 -48.62 -9.01 34.88
CA PRO A 238 -49.86 -8.44 34.35
C PRO A 238 -49.82 -6.92 34.10
N GLU A 239 -50.72 -6.55 33.20
CA GLU A 239 -51.21 -5.21 32.84
C GLU A 239 -51.39 -4.29 34.07
N ASP A 240 -50.87 -3.07 33.96
CA ASP A 240 -51.42 -1.91 34.66
C ASP A 240 -51.77 -0.87 33.57
N GLU A 241 -53.08 -0.67 33.44
CA GLU A 241 -53.70 0.55 32.96
C GLU A 241 -53.36 1.71 33.91
N ASP A 242 -53.67 2.93 33.47
CA ASP A 242 -53.53 4.24 34.12
C ASP A 242 -52.38 5.06 33.52
N ASP A 243 -52.54 6.32 33.11
CA ASP A 243 -53.67 7.19 32.79
C ASP A 243 -53.01 8.54 32.41
N GLU A 244 -53.81 9.46 31.87
CA GLU A 244 -53.55 10.91 31.73
C GLU A 244 -52.63 11.34 30.56
N ASP A 245 -53.22 11.85 29.47
CA ASP A 245 -53.67 13.24 29.30
C ASP A 245 -52.48 14.20 29.21
N ASP A 246 -52.20 14.72 28.01
CA ASP A 246 -52.58 16.10 27.70
C ASP A 246 -52.28 16.46 26.24
N ASP A 247 -53.21 17.26 25.74
CA ASP A 247 -53.30 17.92 24.46
C ASP A 247 -52.05 18.73 24.07
N GLU A 248 -51.79 18.87 22.76
CA GLU A 248 -51.87 20.17 22.04
C GLU A 248 -51.18 20.08 20.66
N ASP A 249 -51.98 20.41 19.63
CA ASP A 249 -51.67 21.20 18.43
C ASP A 249 -50.44 20.85 17.55
N ASP A 250 -50.68 20.47 16.28
CA ASP A 250 -50.49 21.39 15.14
C ASP A 250 -50.89 20.75 13.78
N ASP A 251 -51.54 21.57 12.95
CA ASP A 251 -51.84 21.51 11.49
C ASP A 251 -52.68 20.37 10.85
#